data_AF-A0A846R4Z1-F1
#
_entry.id   AF-A0A846R4Z1-F1
#
_cell.length_a   1.000
_cell.length_b   1.000
_cell.length_c   1.000
_cell.angle_alpha   90.00
_cell.angle_beta   90.00
_cell.angle_gamma   90.00
#
_symmetry.space_group_name_H-M   'P 1'
#
loop_
_entity.id
_entity.type
_entity.pdbx_description
1 polymer ?
#
loop_
_entity_poly.entity_id
_entity_poly.type
_entity_poly.pdbx_seq_one_letter_code
_entity_poly.pdbx_strand_id
1 'polypeptide(L)'
;MLNLYPTQIESVSIHRVGNKNRNESIFLSAEPYSLNDETTGLLKEYFFRPFREKEENYFHLAHEVDLEFNPLYKVVSEIFSEPDSVHSNSKKIATHLFEQSNHPHIKSGEVYVAYLTGLMLDNVKVDAIGIFKSELKHDFLQFEEKGGNLDMLVQQGININKLDKGCLIFNTNKEEGYKALSVDSNRYDTKYWLENFLGVDALSDDNFKTKNYLKFCQNFAKDVVLPAEDKQQEVLFMNRAVNHFAKNDAFEESTFLNEVMENPELIPEFKHYKVEKGPKYSIEDVSNFDIANKAVSDARRKIKNVINLDTNIQIKLDFINPDSAEKFVEKGWDEERQMYYYLVYFNKEQKS
;
A
#
# COMPACT_ATOMS: atom_id res chain seq x y z
N MET A 1 7.03 11.24 5.99
CA MET A 1 6.17 11.47 4.81
C MET A 1 7.05 11.49 3.57
N LEU A 2 6.68 10.72 2.54
CA LEU A 2 7.42 10.66 1.29
C LEU A 2 7.07 11.86 0.39
N ASN A 3 8.08 12.49 -0.20
CA ASN A 3 7.91 13.47 -1.27
C ASN A 3 8.88 13.19 -2.42
N LEU A 4 8.33 12.86 -3.59
CA LEU A 4 9.04 12.48 -4.80
C LEU A 4 9.17 13.61 -5.83
N TYR A 5 8.52 14.76 -5.64
CA TYR A 5 8.61 15.89 -6.58
C TYR A 5 10.04 16.45 -6.79
N PRO A 6 10.90 16.56 -5.76
CA PRO A 6 12.26 17.08 -5.95
C PRO A 6 13.23 16.07 -6.61
N THR A 7 12.81 14.82 -6.79
CA THR A 7 13.66 13.71 -7.25
C THR A 7 14.30 14.01 -8.61
N GLN A 8 15.59 13.73 -8.75
CA GLN A 8 16.31 13.70 -10.03
C GLN A 8 16.61 12.26 -10.44
N ILE A 9 16.58 12.00 -11.74
CA ILE A 9 17.02 10.72 -12.33
C ILE A 9 18.44 10.97 -12.85
N GLU A 10 19.45 10.55 -12.11
CA GLU A 10 20.85 10.77 -12.49
C GLU A 10 21.27 9.84 -13.63
N SER A 11 20.76 8.62 -13.61
CA SER A 11 21.00 7.63 -14.66
C SER A 11 19.82 6.69 -14.77
N VAL A 12 19.62 6.13 -15.96
CA VAL A 12 18.68 5.03 -16.19
C VAL A 12 19.27 4.01 -17.15
N SER A 13 19.18 2.74 -16.79
CA SER A 13 19.50 1.60 -17.64
C SER A 13 18.21 0.91 -18.04
N ILE A 14 18.08 0.59 -19.33
CA ILE A 14 16.89 -0.08 -19.88
C ILE A 14 17.30 -1.44 -20.40
N HIS A 15 16.62 -2.49 -19.97
CA HIS A 15 16.80 -3.87 -20.42
C HIS A 15 15.46 -4.46 -20.85
N ARG A 16 15.46 -5.65 -21.43
CA ARG A 16 14.24 -6.44 -21.65
C ARG A 16 14.40 -7.80 -20.99
N VAL A 17 13.45 -8.16 -20.16
CA VAL A 17 13.42 -9.46 -19.46
C VAL A 17 12.27 -10.28 -20.02
N GLY A 18 12.61 -11.44 -20.58
CA GLY A 18 11.66 -12.45 -21.03
C GLY A 18 11.24 -13.41 -19.91
N ASN A 19 10.47 -14.44 -20.28
CA ASN A 19 10.09 -15.54 -19.42
C ASN A 19 10.73 -16.88 -19.87
N LYS A 20 11.43 -17.54 -18.94
CA LYS A 20 12.09 -18.84 -19.17
C LYS A 20 11.13 -19.95 -19.59
N ASN A 21 9.94 -19.99 -18.98
CA ASN A 21 8.91 -20.99 -19.29
C ASN A 21 8.39 -20.86 -20.73
N ARG A 22 8.44 -19.65 -21.29
CA ARG A 22 7.99 -19.33 -22.65
C ARG A 22 9.13 -19.34 -23.67
N ASN A 23 10.33 -19.78 -23.28
CA ASN A 23 11.56 -19.72 -24.09
C ASN A 23 11.89 -18.32 -24.62
N GLU A 24 11.50 -17.29 -23.87
CA GLU A 24 11.85 -15.90 -24.17
C GLU A 24 13.22 -15.59 -23.55
N SER A 25 14.05 -14.80 -24.24
CA SER A 25 15.38 -14.44 -23.78
C SER A 25 15.41 -13.16 -22.97
N ILE A 26 16.54 -12.91 -22.31
CA ILE A 26 16.91 -11.61 -21.75
C ILE A 26 17.71 -10.81 -22.78
N PHE A 27 17.49 -9.50 -22.83
CA PHE A 27 18.27 -8.54 -23.59
C PHE A 27 18.85 -7.48 -22.65
N LEU A 28 20.17 -7.40 -22.60
CA LEU A 28 20.90 -6.46 -21.76
C LEU A 28 21.54 -5.38 -22.65
N SER A 29 21.06 -4.14 -22.54
CA SER A 29 21.69 -3.00 -23.22
C SER A 29 23.16 -2.84 -22.86
N ALA A 30 23.96 -2.45 -23.85
CA ALA A 30 25.40 -2.28 -23.68
C ALA A 30 25.76 -1.08 -22.80
N GLU A 31 25.00 0.01 -22.94
CA GLU A 31 25.22 1.31 -22.31
C GLU A 31 23.96 1.83 -21.59
N PRO A 32 24.11 2.80 -20.65
CA PRO A 32 22.98 3.53 -20.07
C PRO A 32 22.19 4.29 -21.14
N TYR A 33 20.92 4.57 -20.87
CA TYR A 33 20.11 5.40 -21.75
C TYR A 33 20.43 6.89 -21.52
N SER A 34 20.72 7.61 -22.60
CA SER A 34 20.97 9.06 -22.56
C SER A 34 19.67 9.83 -22.35
N LEU A 35 19.50 10.38 -21.15
CA LEU A 35 18.37 11.22 -20.78
C LEU A 35 18.43 12.59 -21.45
N ASN A 36 17.26 13.15 -21.76
CA ASN A 36 17.06 14.55 -22.14
C ASN A 36 15.87 15.12 -21.36
N ASP A 37 15.61 16.43 -21.46
CA ASP A 37 14.58 17.09 -20.65
C ASP A 37 13.18 16.49 -20.85
N GLU A 38 12.82 16.18 -22.10
CA GLU A 38 11.52 15.60 -22.45
C GLU A 38 11.35 14.18 -21.86
N THR A 39 12.31 13.29 -22.12
CA THR A 39 12.29 11.90 -21.62
C THR A 39 12.36 11.87 -20.10
N THR A 40 13.14 12.76 -19.48
CA THR A 40 13.24 12.88 -18.02
C THR A 40 11.89 13.25 -17.41
N GLY A 41 11.18 14.24 -17.98
CA GLY A 41 9.85 14.62 -17.51
C GLY A 41 8.85 13.46 -17.59
N LEU A 42 8.83 12.75 -18.72
CA LEU A 42 7.94 11.59 -18.93
C LEU A 42 8.25 10.45 -17.98
N LEU A 43 9.53 10.10 -17.78
CA LEU A 43 9.94 9.02 -16.88
C LEU A 43 9.65 9.34 -15.42
N LYS A 44 9.85 10.58 -14.97
CA LYS A 44 9.50 10.99 -13.60
C LYS A 44 8.01 10.79 -13.32
N GLU A 45 7.14 11.21 -14.25
CA GLU A 45 5.70 11.00 -14.08
C GLU A 45 5.36 9.51 -14.09
N TYR A 46 5.88 8.77 -15.07
CA TYR A 46 5.65 7.33 -15.22
C TYR A 46 6.08 6.52 -13.99
N PHE A 47 7.29 6.78 -13.47
CA PHE A 47 7.86 6.06 -12.34
C PHE A 47 7.21 6.42 -11.00
N PHE A 48 6.94 7.71 -10.75
CA PHE A 48 6.62 8.17 -9.39
C PHE A 48 5.13 8.39 -9.14
N ARG A 49 4.30 8.56 -10.18
CA ARG A 49 2.85 8.72 -9.99
C ARG A 49 2.22 7.59 -9.16
N PRO A 50 2.51 6.30 -9.39
CA PRO A 50 1.91 5.22 -8.61
C PRO A 50 2.27 5.23 -7.12
N PHE A 51 3.45 5.75 -6.77
CA PHE A 51 3.92 5.88 -5.39
C PHE A 51 3.35 7.12 -4.69
N ARG A 52 2.81 8.08 -5.43
CA ARG A 52 2.11 9.26 -4.89
C ARG A 52 0.62 8.98 -4.62
N GLU A 53 0.00 8.14 -5.45
CA GLU A 53 -1.44 7.86 -5.39
C GLU A 53 -1.81 6.72 -4.43
N LYS A 54 -0.91 5.74 -4.23
CA LYS A 54 -1.15 4.59 -3.36
C LYS A 54 -0.71 4.87 -1.91
N GLU A 55 -1.35 4.19 -0.96
CA GLU A 55 -0.89 4.22 0.43
C GLU A 55 0.51 3.64 0.56
N GLU A 56 1.34 4.30 1.37
CA GLU A 56 2.69 3.85 1.72
C GLU A 56 2.60 2.55 2.56
N ASN A 57 2.97 1.41 1.96
CA ASN A 57 3.30 0.20 2.68
C ASN A 57 4.80 -0.02 2.52
N TYR A 58 5.55 0.26 3.58
CA TYR A 58 7.00 0.10 3.56
C TYR A 58 7.39 -1.37 3.72
N PHE A 59 8.48 -1.71 3.09
CA PHE A 59 9.13 -3.01 3.15
C PHE A 59 10.60 -2.82 3.49
N HIS A 60 11.27 -3.91 3.83
CA HIS A 60 12.73 -3.98 3.80
C HIS A 60 13.18 -5.21 3.04
N LEU A 61 14.35 -5.17 2.40
CA LEU A 61 14.93 -6.38 1.82
C LEU A 61 15.22 -7.37 2.95
N ALA A 62 14.90 -8.62 2.71
CA ALA A 62 15.01 -9.69 3.68
C ALA A 62 15.38 -11.01 2.98
N HIS A 63 15.79 -11.99 3.78
CA HIS A 63 16.02 -13.35 3.32
C HIS A 63 15.83 -14.29 4.51
N GLU A 64 15.31 -15.49 4.27
CA GLU A 64 14.93 -16.45 5.33
C GLU A 64 16.08 -16.86 6.26
N VAL A 65 17.33 -16.73 5.79
CA VAL A 65 18.55 -17.14 6.51
C VAL A 65 19.30 -15.94 7.08
N ASP A 66 19.72 -15.02 6.20
CA ASP A 66 20.45 -13.81 6.55
C ASP A 66 20.36 -12.83 5.38
N LEU A 67 20.27 -11.53 5.69
CA LEU A 67 20.18 -10.45 4.72
C LEU A 67 21.29 -10.47 3.67
N GLU A 68 22.50 -10.90 4.03
CA GLU A 68 23.61 -11.04 3.08
C GLU A 68 23.29 -12.01 1.95
N PHE A 69 22.37 -12.96 2.11
CA PHE A 69 21.97 -13.88 1.06
C PHE A 69 20.91 -13.31 0.10
N ASN A 70 20.30 -12.15 0.40
CA ASN A 70 19.41 -11.50 -0.56
C ASN A 70 20.23 -10.98 -1.78
N PRO A 71 19.98 -11.48 -3.01
CA PRO A 71 20.74 -11.07 -4.19
C PRO A 71 20.59 -9.59 -4.52
N LEU A 72 19.38 -9.04 -4.30
CA LEU A 72 19.09 -7.65 -4.58
C LEU A 72 19.76 -6.73 -3.56
N TYR A 73 19.76 -7.10 -2.27
CA TYR A 73 20.46 -6.36 -1.20
C TYR A 73 21.95 -6.17 -1.52
N LYS A 74 22.63 -7.24 -1.95
CA LYS A 74 24.04 -7.18 -2.36
C LYS A 74 24.26 -6.18 -3.49
N VAL A 75 23.49 -6.30 -4.57
CA VAL A 75 23.65 -5.45 -5.77
C VAL A 75 23.29 -3.98 -5.47
N VAL A 76 22.23 -3.75 -4.69
CA VAL A 76 21.82 -2.40 -4.25
C VAL A 76 22.88 -1.77 -3.35
N SER A 77 23.47 -2.53 -2.43
CA SER A 77 24.56 -2.07 -1.57
C SER A 77 25.79 -1.65 -2.37
N GLU A 78 26.14 -2.39 -3.42
CA GLU A 78 27.22 -2.04 -4.35
C GLU A 78 26.92 -0.72 -5.07
N ILE A 79 25.70 -0.54 -5.59
CA ILE A 79 25.30 0.70 -6.26
C ILE A 79 25.36 1.91 -5.31
N PHE A 80 24.86 1.78 -4.08
CA PHE A 80 24.93 2.88 -3.11
C PHE A 80 26.35 3.21 -2.66
N SER A 81 27.26 2.23 -2.67
CA SER A 81 28.66 2.44 -2.32
C SER A 81 29.47 3.03 -3.48
N GLU A 82 29.10 2.69 -4.72
CA GLU A 82 29.73 3.16 -5.96
C GLU A 82 28.66 3.48 -7.01
N PRO A 83 28.07 4.69 -7.02
CA PRO A 83 26.97 5.05 -7.92
C PRO A 83 27.29 4.91 -9.41
N ASP A 84 28.56 5.09 -9.80
CA ASP A 84 29.01 4.95 -11.20
C ASP A 84 28.87 3.49 -11.69
N SER A 85 28.80 2.52 -10.77
CA SER A 85 28.60 1.10 -11.10
C SER A 85 27.16 0.75 -11.52
N VAL A 86 26.21 1.68 -11.42
CA VAL A 86 24.76 1.45 -11.61
C VAL A 86 24.43 0.67 -12.88
N HIS A 87 25.08 0.96 -14.01
CA HIS A 87 24.78 0.28 -15.26
C HIS A 87 25.32 -1.16 -15.31
N SER A 88 26.47 -1.41 -14.70
CA SER A 88 26.98 -2.78 -14.58
C SER A 88 26.09 -3.61 -13.66
N ASN A 89 25.58 -3.00 -12.59
CA ASN A 89 24.74 -3.62 -11.59
C ASN A 89 23.29 -3.77 -12.04
N SER A 90 22.77 -2.90 -12.90
CA SER A 90 21.45 -3.05 -13.52
C SER A 90 21.35 -4.30 -14.40
N LYS A 91 22.46 -4.71 -15.04
CA LYS A 91 22.55 -6.00 -15.75
C LYS A 91 22.39 -7.18 -14.80
N LYS A 92 22.99 -7.11 -13.60
CA LYS A 92 22.81 -8.14 -12.55
C LYS A 92 21.35 -8.18 -12.07
N ILE A 93 20.74 -7.03 -11.80
CA ILE A 93 19.33 -6.92 -11.40
C ILE A 93 18.40 -7.53 -12.46
N ALA A 94 18.60 -7.16 -13.74
CA ALA A 94 17.79 -7.70 -14.83
C ALA A 94 18.00 -9.22 -15.03
N THR A 95 19.22 -9.71 -14.80
CA THR A 95 19.53 -11.15 -14.85
C THR A 95 18.83 -11.90 -13.73
N HIS A 96 18.88 -11.40 -12.49
CA HIS A 96 18.13 -11.98 -11.37
C HIS A 96 16.62 -11.98 -11.65
N LEU A 97 16.07 -10.88 -12.16
CA LEU A 97 14.65 -10.81 -12.54
C LEU A 97 14.27 -11.86 -13.60
N PHE A 98 15.14 -12.08 -14.60
CA PHE A 98 14.96 -13.15 -15.58
C PHE A 98 15.04 -14.54 -14.94
N GLU A 99 15.91 -14.73 -13.95
CA GLU A 99 16.04 -15.99 -13.23
C GLU A 99 14.79 -16.37 -12.47
N GLN A 100 14.11 -15.38 -11.89
CA GLN A 100 12.84 -15.56 -11.19
C GLN A 100 11.63 -15.62 -12.13
N SER A 101 11.78 -15.24 -13.41
CA SER A 101 10.70 -15.22 -14.41
C SER A 101 10.41 -16.62 -14.99
N ASN A 102 9.88 -17.54 -14.16
CA ASN A 102 9.72 -18.96 -14.50
C ASN A 102 8.26 -19.47 -14.53
N HIS A 103 7.26 -18.62 -14.29
CA HIS A 103 5.85 -18.98 -14.28
C HIS A 103 5.12 -18.45 -15.53
N PRO A 104 4.21 -19.22 -16.19
CA PRO A 104 3.55 -18.81 -17.44
C PRO A 104 2.81 -17.46 -17.41
N HIS A 105 2.35 -17.02 -16.23
CA HIS A 105 1.66 -15.75 -16.06
C HIS A 105 2.57 -14.53 -15.97
N ILE A 106 3.88 -14.71 -15.75
CA ILE A 106 4.83 -13.60 -15.72
C ILE A 106 5.07 -13.15 -17.16
N LYS A 107 4.77 -11.90 -17.47
CA LYS A 107 4.91 -11.37 -18.83
C LYS A 107 6.33 -10.85 -19.09
N SER A 108 6.82 -11.00 -20.31
CA SER A 108 8.02 -10.29 -20.76
C SER A 108 7.81 -8.77 -20.71
N GLY A 109 8.88 -8.01 -20.55
CA GLY A 109 8.76 -6.56 -20.55
C GLY A 109 10.07 -5.80 -20.55
N GLU A 110 9.98 -4.50 -20.82
CA GLU A 110 11.07 -3.55 -20.58
C GLU A 110 11.25 -3.33 -19.06
N VAL A 111 12.50 -3.29 -18.62
CA VAL A 111 12.91 -3.11 -17.23
C VAL A 111 13.83 -1.91 -17.16
N TYR A 112 13.54 -1.00 -16.24
CA TYR A 112 14.26 0.25 -16.02
C TYR A 112 14.90 0.19 -14.63
N VAL A 113 16.20 0.41 -14.56
CA VAL A 113 16.94 0.56 -13.30
C VAL A 113 17.50 1.98 -13.28
N ALA A 114 17.09 2.77 -12.30
CA ALA A 114 17.44 4.18 -12.19
C ALA A 114 18.14 4.49 -10.87
N TYR A 115 19.20 5.30 -10.92
CA TYR A 115 19.77 5.94 -9.74
C TYR A 115 19.08 7.29 -9.54
N LEU A 116 18.54 7.50 -8.34
CA LEU A 116 17.67 8.62 -8.02
C LEU A 116 18.26 9.42 -6.86
N THR A 117 18.27 10.74 -6.98
CA THR A 117 18.75 11.63 -5.92
C THR A 117 17.68 12.63 -5.52
N GLY A 118 17.80 13.13 -4.29
CA GLY A 118 16.95 14.22 -3.82
C GLY A 118 15.49 13.86 -3.54
N LEU A 119 15.21 12.59 -3.28
CA LEU A 119 13.95 12.18 -2.68
C LEU A 119 13.90 12.70 -1.25
N MET A 120 12.71 13.00 -0.74
CA MET A 120 12.51 13.39 0.64
C MET A 120 11.73 12.30 1.36
N LEU A 121 12.36 11.65 2.34
CA LEU A 121 11.74 10.63 3.20
C LEU A 121 11.80 11.14 4.63
N ASP A 122 10.63 11.32 5.26
CA ASP A 122 10.52 11.82 6.64
C ASP A 122 11.26 13.16 6.85
N ASN A 123 11.15 14.05 5.85
CA ASN A 123 11.83 15.35 5.75
C ASN A 123 13.37 15.28 5.64
N VAL A 124 13.93 14.10 5.42
CA VAL A 124 15.36 13.90 5.15
C VAL A 124 15.56 13.65 3.67
N LYS A 125 16.56 14.33 3.09
CA LYS A 125 16.96 14.10 1.70
C LYS A 125 17.71 12.77 1.62
N VAL A 126 17.25 11.87 0.76
CA VAL A 126 17.82 10.53 0.57
C VAL A 126 17.98 10.21 -0.90
N ASP A 127 18.97 9.38 -1.20
CA ASP A 127 19.15 8.76 -2.50
C ASP A 127 18.38 7.43 -2.55
N ALA A 128 18.04 6.98 -3.75
CA ALA A 128 17.28 5.75 -3.94
C ALA A 128 17.62 5.06 -5.26
N ILE A 129 17.29 3.78 -5.34
CA ILE A 129 17.32 3.00 -6.58
C ILE A 129 15.88 2.69 -6.96
N GLY A 130 15.53 3.02 -8.21
CA GLY A 130 14.24 2.68 -8.80
C GLY A 130 14.37 1.48 -9.72
N ILE A 131 13.51 0.48 -9.54
CA ILE A 131 13.38 -0.67 -10.44
C ILE A 131 11.95 -0.71 -10.95
N PHE A 132 11.77 -0.53 -12.25
CA PHE A 132 10.45 -0.42 -12.88
C PHE A 132 10.33 -1.43 -14.01
N LYS A 133 9.17 -2.05 -14.17
CA LYS A 133 8.91 -3.01 -15.25
C LYS A 133 7.59 -2.69 -15.93
N SER A 134 7.62 -2.71 -17.26
CA SER A 134 6.46 -2.55 -18.14
C SER A 134 6.21 -3.83 -18.93
N GLU A 135 5.06 -4.46 -18.71
CA GLU A 135 4.67 -5.76 -19.24
C GLU A 135 3.61 -5.65 -20.35
N LEU A 136 2.91 -4.52 -20.43
CA LEU A 136 1.82 -4.29 -21.37
C LEU A 136 2.19 -3.23 -22.40
N LYS A 137 2.05 -3.61 -23.68
CA LYS A 137 2.02 -2.67 -24.81
C LYS A 137 0.58 -2.47 -25.24
N HIS A 138 0.26 -1.24 -25.62
CA HIS A 138 -1.05 -0.84 -26.13
C HIS A 138 -0.90 -0.37 -27.57
N ASP A 139 -1.88 -0.71 -28.39
CA ASP A 139 -2.03 -0.11 -29.71
C ASP A 139 -2.43 1.36 -29.56
N PHE A 140 -1.79 2.24 -30.30
CA PHE A 140 -2.16 3.64 -30.43
C PHE A 140 -2.09 4.09 -31.89
N LEU A 141 -2.90 5.08 -32.23
CA LEU A 141 -2.94 5.65 -33.57
C LEU A 141 -2.07 6.92 -33.59
N GLN A 142 -1.04 6.91 -34.42
CA GLN A 142 -0.26 8.10 -34.76
C GLN A 142 -0.72 8.60 -36.13
N PHE A 143 -0.85 9.92 -36.26
CA PHE A 143 -1.20 10.56 -37.52
C PHE A 143 -0.03 11.37 -38.03
N GLU A 144 0.29 11.23 -39.31
CA GLU A 144 1.34 11.98 -39.98
C GLU A 144 0.77 12.67 -41.22
N GLU A 145 1.15 13.94 -41.43
CA GLU A 145 0.82 14.65 -42.65
C GLU A 145 1.74 14.20 -43.78
N LYS A 146 1.16 13.69 -44.88
CA LYS A 146 1.89 13.42 -46.12
C LYS A 146 1.25 14.18 -47.27
N GLY A 147 1.86 15.31 -47.61
CA GLY A 147 1.32 16.23 -48.60
C GLY A 147 0.03 16.88 -48.09
N GLY A 148 -1.10 16.56 -48.73
CA GLY A 148 -2.43 17.07 -48.36
C GLY A 148 -3.33 16.09 -47.61
N ASN A 149 -2.82 14.92 -47.22
CA ASN A 149 -3.59 13.88 -46.52
C ASN A 149 -2.99 13.60 -45.14
N LEU A 150 -3.86 13.16 -44.22
CA LEU A 150 -3.47 12.57 -42.95
C LEU A 150 -3.41 11.05 -43.09
N ASP A 151 -2.22 10.48 -42.95
CA ASP A 151 -2.01 9.04 -42.87
C ASP A 151 -2.19 8.57 -41.41
N MET A 152 -2.86 7.43 -41.22
CA MET A 152 -3.01 6.79 -39.92
C MET A 152 -2.03 5.62 -39.80
N LEU A 153 -1.25 5.60 -38.71
CA LEU A 153 -0.31 4.54 -38.37
C LEU A 153 -0.72 3.89 -37.05
N VAL A 154 -0.86 2.56 -37.05
CA VAL A 154 -1.02 1.78 -35.81
C VAL A 154 0.36 1.46 -35.27
N GLN A 155 0.64 1.92 -34.06
CA GLN A 155 1.89 1.63 -33.35
C GLN A 155 1.59 0.95 -32.02
N GLN A 156 2.59 0.22 -31.51
CA GLN A 156 2.53 -0.40 -30.18
C GLN A 156 3.54 0.25 -29.25
N GLY A 157 3.09 0.65 -28.07
CA GLY A 157 3.94 1.36 -27.11
C GLY A 157 3.53 1.12 -25.67
N ILE A 158 4.38 1.59 -24.75
CA ILE A 158 4.12 1.52 -23.32
C ILE A 158 3.22 2.68 -22.91
N ASN A 159 2.20 2.39 -22.11
CA ASN A 159 1.35 3.42 -21.54
C ASN A 159 2.05 4.07 -20.34
N ILE A 160 2.60 5.27 -20.55
CA ILE A 160 3.30 6.06 -19.51
C ILE A 160 2.42 6.49 -18.34
N ASN A 161 1.10 6.32 -18.42
CA ASN A 161 0.19 6.60 -17.30
C ASN A 161 -0.03 5.38 -16.41
N LYS A 162 0.47 4.20 -16.79
CA LYS A 162 0.22 2.96 -16.08
C LYS A 162 1.50 2.13 -15.96
N LEU A 163 2.15 2.26 -14.80
CA LEU A 163 3.24 1.38 -14.42
C LEU A 163 2.71 0.01 -14.01
N ASP A 164 3.27 -1.06 -14.58
CA ASP A 164 2.85 -2.42 -14.25
C ASP A 164 3.41 -2.85 -12.90
N LYS A 165 4.73 -2.77 -12.73
CA LYS A 165 5.45 -3.10 -11.49
C LYS A 165 6.56 -2.09 -11.21
N GLY A 166 6.76 -1.74 -9.94
CA GLY A 166 7.77 -0.78 -9.52
C GLY A 166 8.27 -1.03 -8.12
N CYS A 167 9.53 -0.69 -7.86
CA CYS A 167 10.12 -0.67 -6.54
C CYS A 167 11.03 0.56 -6.40
N LEU A 168 10.96 1.21 -5.23
CA LEU A 168 11.90 2.24 -4.80
C LEU A 168 12.60 1.73 -3.56
N ILE A 169 13.93 1.66 -3.58
CA ILE A 169 14.76 1.24 -2.45
C ILE A 169 15.53 2.46 -1.98
N PHE A 170 15.33 2.88 -0.73
CA PHE A 170 15.92 4.10 -0.16
C PHE A 170 17.25 3.76 0.52
N ASN A 171 18.25 4.65 0.37
CA ASN A 171 19.54 4.52 1.04
C ASN A 171 19.45 4.90 2.53
N THR A 172 18.66 4.14 3.29
CA THR A 172 18.44 4.29 4.74
C THR A 172 18.40 2.92 5.39
N ASN A 173 18.79 2.81 6.67
CA ASN A 173 18.67 1.55 7.43
C ASN A 173 19.34 0.34 6.72
N LYS A 174 20.57 0.52 6.23
CA LYS A 174 21.32 -0.51 5.50
C LYS A 174 21.34 -1.87 6.23
N GLU A 175 21.69 -1.85 7.52
CA GLU A 175 21.80 -3.07 8.34
C GLU A 175 20.46 -3.79 8.56
N GLU A 176 19.33 -3.10 8.33
CA GLU A 176 17.97 -3.67 8.41
C GLU A 176 17.42 -4.05 7.02
N GLY A 177 18.23 -3.96 5.96
CA GLY A 177 17.86 -4.37 4.61
C GLY A 177 17.33 -3.28 3.70
N TYR A 178 17.60 -2.01 4.00
CA TYR A 178 17.08 -0.84 3.28
C TYR A 178 15.56 -0.71 3.28
N LYS A 179 15.06 0.48 3.61
CA LYS A 179 13.64 0.78 3.48
C LYS A 179 13.25 0.78 2.00
N ALA A 180 12.11 0.19 1.66
CA ALA A 180 11.64 0.08 0.28
C ALA A 180 10.13 0.33 0.16
N LEU A 181 9.70 0.73 -1.02
CA LEU A 181 8.30 0.75 -1.45
C LEU A 181 8.15 -0.13 -2.68
N SER A 182 7.01 -0.78 -2.79
CA SER A 182 6.68 -1.60 -3.95
C SER A 182 5.28 -1.30 -4.46
N VAL A 183 5.14 -1.27 -5.77
CA VAL A 183 3.89 -1.12 -6.49
C VAL A 183 3.76 -2.30 -7.44
N ASP A 184 2.67 -3.04 -7.29
CA ASP A 184 2.20 -3.99 -8.30
C ASP A 184 0.78 -3.59 -8.71
N SER A 185 0.57 -3.38 -10.00
CA SER A 185 -0.77 -3.14 -10.57
C SER A 185 -1.43 -4.45 -11.04
N ASN A 186 -0.64 -5.52 -11.18
CA ASN A 186 -1.11 -6.85 -11.49
C ASN A 186 -1.51 -7.57 -10.19
N ARG A 187 -2.62 -8.31 -10.22
CA ARG A 187 -3.10 -9.06 -9.04
C ARG A 187 -2.86 -10.57 -9.14
N TYR A 188 -2.15 -11.02 -10.17
CA TYR A 188 -2.05 -12.45 -10.53
C TYR A 188 -0.68 -13.08 -10.24
N ASP A 189 0.38 -12.29 -10.02
CA ASP A 189 1.76 -12.76 -9.85
C ASP A 189 2.51 -12.05 -8.70
N THR A 190 1.79 -11.56 -7.70
CA THR A 190 2.34 -10.73 -6.61
C THR A 190 3.47 -11.42 -5.82
N LYS A 191 3.42 -12.75 -5.65
CA LYS A 191 4.49 -13.53 -5.00
C LYS A 191 5.82 -13.44 -5.75
N TYR A 192 5.77 -13.52 -7.08
CA TYR A 192 6.99 -13.44 -7.88
C TYR A 192 7.69 -12.09 -7.70
N TRP A 193 6.94 -10.99 -7.66
CA TRP A 193 7.53 -9.66 -7.54
C TRP A 193 8.06 -9.40 -6.12
N LEU A 194 7.25 -9.61 -5.08
CA LEU A 194 7.64 -9.31 -3.70
C LEU A 194 8.56 -10.38 -3.09
N GLU A 195 8.18 -11.66 -3.17
CA GLU A 195 8.89 -12.75 -2.49
C GLU A 195 10.12 -13.19 -3.29
N ASN A 196 9.95 -13.54 -4.58
CA ASN A 196 11.04 -14.18 -5.33
C ASN A 196 12.08 -13.19 -5.88
N PHE A 197 11.62 -12.09 -6.50
CA PHE A 197 12.52 -11.12 -7.12
C PHE A 197 13.08 -10.13 -6.10
N LEU A 198 12.22 -9.38 -5.42
CA LEU A 198 12.65 -8.37 -4.46
C LEU A 198 13.19 -9.02 -3.18
N GLY A 199 12.58 -10.10 -2.72
CA GLY A 199 12.89 -10.72 -1.43
C GLY A 199 12.65 -9.70 -0.31
N VAL A 200 11.41 -9.24 -0.16
CA VAL A 200 11.07 -8.21 0.82
C VAL A 200 10.08 -8.70 1.85
N ASP A 201 10.28 -8.26 3.09
CA ASP A 201 9.30 -8.39 4.17
C ASP A 201 8.65 -7.04 4.46
N ALA A 202 7.39 -7.10 4.90
CA ALA A 202 6.68 -5.91 5.32
C ALA A 202 7.38 -5.29 6.53
N LEU A 203 7.67 -3.99 6.45
CA LEU A 203 8.26 -3.28 7.56
C LEU A 203 7.16 -3.10 8.61
N SER A 204 7.22 -3.90 9.68
CA SER A 204 6.27 -3.87 10.79
C SER A 204 6.53 -2.65 11.69
N ASP A 205 6.50 -1.46 11.08
CA ASP A 205 6.53 -0.20 11.80
C ASP A 205 5.20 0.08 12.50
N ASP A 206 5.22 1.06 13.38
CA ASP A 206 4.06 1.49 14.15
C ASP A 206 2.90 1.96 13.27
N ASN A 207 3.20 2.51 12.08
CA ASN A 207 2.20 2.90 11.09
C ASN A 207 1.51 1.68 10.47
N PHE A 208 2.27 0.66 10.10
CA PHE A 208 1.78 -0.62 9.61
C PHE A 208 0.93 -1.33 10.68
N LYS A 209 1.45 -1.44 11.91
CA LYS A 209 0.72 -2.03 13.05
C LYS A 209 -0.59 -1.30 13.32
N THR A 210 -0.55 0.04 13.47
CA THR A 210 -1.74 0.87 13.69
C THR A 210 -2.80 0.65 12.61
N LYS A 211 -2.38 0.71 11.34
CA LYS A 211 -3.27 0.55 10.18
C LYS A 211 -3.89 -0.85 10.14
N ASN A 212 -3.06 -1.88 10.29
CA ASN A 212 -3.50 -3.26 10.20
C ASN A 212 -4.37 -3.68 11.37
N TYR A 213 -4.07 -3.19 12.57
CA TYR A 213 -4.90 -3.42 13.75
C TYR A 213 -6.27 -2.74 13.62
N LEU A 214 -6.34 -1.48 13.15
CA LEU A 214 -7.62 -0.82 12.85
C LEU A 214 -8.41 -1.56 11.74
N LYS A 215 -7.71 -2.11 10.74
CA LYS A 215 -8.35 -2.92 9.68
C LYS A 215 -8.87 -4.25 10.22
N PHE A 216 -8.13 -4.88 11.12
CA PHE A 216 -8.54 -6.07 11.85
C PHE A 216 -9.80 -5.78 12.66
N CYS A 217 -9.82 -4.71 13.46
CA CYS A 217 -11.02 -4.27 14.20
C CYS A 217 -12.22 -4.06 13.25
N GLN A 218 -12.01 -3.45 12.08
CA GLN A 218 -13.08 -3.28 11.09
C GLN A 218 -13.68 -4.59 10.61
N ASN A 219 -12.88 -5.63 10.45
CA ASN A 219 -13.38 -6.93 10.00
C ASN A 219 -13.96 -7.73 11.17
N PHE A 220 -13.39 -7.63 12.37
CA PHE A 220 -14.02 -8.17 13.59
C PHE A 220 -15.41 -7.56 13.82
N ALA A 221 -15.58 -6.25 13.63
CA ALA A 221 -16.87 -5.58 13.76
C ALA A 221 -17.92 -6.16 12.81
N LYS A 222 -17.53 -6.48 11.58
CA LYS A 222 -18.45 -7.02 10.56
C LYS A 222 -18.71 -8.50 10.69
N ASP A 223 -17.69 -9.27 11.05
CA ASP A 223 -17.73 -10.72 11.03
C ASP A 223 -18.22 -11.30 12.37
N VAL A 224 -18.08 -10.54 13.47
CA VAL A 224 -18.39 -10.99 14.84
C VAL A 224 -19.38 -10.07 15.54
N VAL A 225 -19.09 -8.77 15.67
CA VAL A 225 -19.96 -7.84 16.42
C VAL A 225 -21.33 -7.71 15.75
N LEU A 226 -21.37 -7.48 14.43
CA LEU A 226 -22.62 -7.34 13.69
C LEU A 226 -23.51 -8.59 13.76
N PRO A 227 -23.00 -9.83 13.57
CA PRO A 227 -23.82 -11.03 13.72
C PRO A 227 -24.23 -11.37 15.16
N ALA A 228 -23.37 -11.08 16.15
CA ALA A 228 -23.66 -11.35 17.55
C ALA A 228 -24.62 -10.33 18.16
N GLU A 229 -24.55 -9.08 17.70
CA GLU A 229 -25.33 -7.96 18.20
C GLU A 229 -26.12 -7.32 17.05
N ASP A 230 -25.86 -6.05 16.73
CA ASP A 230 -26.55 -5.37 15.64
C ASP A 230 -25.70 -4.29 14.95
N LYS A 231 -26.32 -3.63 13.95
CA LYS A 231 -25.65 -2.61 13.16
C LYS A 231 -25.26 -1.37 13.98
N GLN A 232 -26.02 -1.04 15.03
CA GLN A 232 -25.68 0.06 15.91
C GLN A 232 -24.38 -0.27 16.66
N GLN A 233 -24.29 -1.47 17.23
CA GLN A 233 -23.11 -1.92 17.97
C GLN A 233 -21.87 -2.05 17.09
N GLU A 234 -21.99 -2.55 15.85
CA GLU A 234 -20.88 -2.55 14.88
C GLU A 234 -20.28 -1.14 14.71
N VAL A 235 -21.14 -0.13 14.54
CA VAL A 235 -20.71 1.26 14.33
C VAL A 235 -20.14 1.87 15.62
N LEU A 236 -20.73 1.57 16.79
CA LEU A 236 -20.23 2.03 18.08
C LEU A 236 -18.87 1.45 18.41
N PHE A 237 -18.68 0.14 18.25
CA PHE A 237 -17.40 -0.55 18.41
C PHE A 237 -16.33 0.10 17.54
N MET A 238 -16.61 0.33 16.26
CA MET A 238 -15.63 0.98 15.37
C MET A 238 -15.29 2.41 15.78
N ASN A 239 -16.26 3.16 16.28
CA ASN A 239 -16.01 4.50 16.81
C ASN A 239 -15.14 4.45 18.08
N ARG A 240 -15.44 3.55 19.02
CA ARG A 240 -14.62 3.36 20.23
C ARG A 240 -13.19 2.97 19.86
N ALA A 241 -13.03 2.01 18.95
CA ALA A 241 -11.72 1.56 18.49
C ALA A 241 -10.91 2.72 17.91
N VAL A 242 -11.45 3.46 16.93
CA VAL A 242 -10.74 4.60 16.33
C VAL A 242 -10.42 5.69 17.36
N ASN A 243 -11.33 5.95 18.30
CA ASN A 243 -11.12 6.96 19.34
C ASN A 243 -10.06 6.54 20.37
N HIS A 244 -9.99 5.27 20.75
CA HIS A 244 -8.91 4.75 21.59
C HIS A 244 -7.55 4.99 20.91
N PHE A 245 -7.44 4.65 19.63
CA PHE A 245 -6.23 4.92 18.86
C PHE A 245 -5.93 6.42 18.69
N ALA A 246 -6.95 7.29 18.65
CA ALA A 246 -6.74 8.73 18.49
C ALA A 246 -6.36 9.46 19.79
N LYS A 247 -6.67 8.88 20.96
CA LYS A 247 -6.46 9.50 22.27
C LYS A 247 -5.18 9.03 22.97
N ASN A 248 -4.66 7.87 22.60
CA ASN A 248 -3.50 7.26 23.23
C ASN A 248 -2.26 7.39 22.34
N ASP A 249 -1.10 7.59 22.96
CA ASP A 249 0.19 7.63 22.25
C ASP A 249 0.73 6.23 21.96
N ALA A 250 0.33 5.23 22.75
CA ALA A 250 0.70 3.83 22.59
C ALA A 250 -0.52 2.92 22.72
N PHE A 251 -0.55 1.88 21.90
CA PHE A 251 -1.53 0.82 21.95
C PHE A 251 -1.09 -0.25 22.95
N GLU A 252 -2.03 -0.70 23.78
CA GLU A 252 -1.85 -1.86 24.65
C GLU A 252 -3.16 -2.67 24.61
N GLU A 253 -3.06 -3.94 24.21
CA GLU A 253 -4.23 -4.75 23.89
C GLU A 253 -5.17 -4.96 25.07
N SER A 254 -4.65 -5.14 26.28
CA SER A 254 -5.51 -5.37 27.45
C SER A 254 -6.32 -4.12 27.80
N THR A 255 -5.70 -2.94 27.72
CA THR A 255 -6.34 -1.64 27.92
C THR A 255 -7.35 -1.36 26.81
N PHE A 256 -6.97 -1.62 25.56
CA PHE A 256 -7.88 -1.51 24.41
C PHE A 256 -9.14 -2.34 24.60
N LEU A 257 -9.00 -3.63 24.96
CA LEU A 257 -10.15 -4.50 25.15
C LEU A 257 -11.06 -4.01 26.28
N ASN A 258 -10.49 -3.52 27.38
CA ASN A 258 -11.28 -3.00 28.50
C ASN A 258 -12.00 -1.69 28.18
N GLU A 259 -11.41 -0.82 27.35
CA GLU A 259 -12.00 0.48 26.99
C GLU A 259 -12.99 0.41 25.83
N VAL A 260 -12.80 -0.53 24.91
CA VAL A 260 -13.54 -0.59 23.64
C VAL A 260 -14.64 -1.64 23.66
N MET A 261 -14.45 -2.75 24.39
CA MET A 261 -15.46 -3.81 24.50
C MET A 261 -16.42 -3.53 25.66
N GLU A 262 -17.66 -3.22 25.34
CA GLU A 262 -18.71 -3.11 26.37
C GLU A 262 -19.30 -4.45 26.76
N ASN A 263 -19.46 -5.35 25.80
CA ASN A 263 -19.92 -6.70 26.04
C ASN A 263 -18.72 -7.62 26.36
N PRO A 264 -18.55 -8.07 27.61
CA PRO A 264 -17.40 -8.91 27.99
C PRO A 264 -17.41 -10.28 27.30
N GLU A 265 -18.56 -10.75 26.82
CA GLU A 265 -18.69 -12.02 26.09
C GLU A 265 -17.99 -11.98 24.72
N LEU A 266 -17.76 -10.79 24.16
CA LEU A 266 -17.03 -10.62 22.89
C LEU A 266 -15.51 -10.63 23.06
N ILE A 267 -14.98 -10.54 24.29
CA ILE A 267 -13.53 -10.56 24.54
C ILE A 267 -12.90 -11.91 24.14
N PRO A 268 -13.45 -13.08 24.56
CA PRO A 268 -12.98 -14.38 24.07
C PRO A 268 -13.05 -14.49 22.54
N GLU A 269 -14.14 -14.02 21.93
CA GLU A 269 -14.33 -14.04 20.47
C GLU A 269 -13.29 -13.18 19.75
N PHE A 270 -12.95 -12.01 20.29
CA PHE A 270 -11.88 -11.17 19.75
C PHE A 270 -10.53 -11.88 19.78
N LYS A 271 -10.18 -12.51 20.91
CA LYS A 271 -8.93 -13.26 21.04
C LYS A 271 -8.88 -14.44 20.08
N HIS A 272 -9.99 -15.17 19.94
CA HIS A 272 -10.09 -16.28 18.99
C HIS A 272 -9.96 -15.79 17.54
N TYR A 273 -10.70 -14.74 17.18
CA TYR A 273 -10.63 -14.12 15.86
C TYR A 273 -9.23 -13.58 15.55
N LYS A 274 -8.49 -13.06 16.54
CA LYS A 274 -7.08 -12.67 16.39
C LYS A 274 -6.18 -13.87 16.10
N VAL A 275 -6.36 -14.99 16.78
CA VAL A 275 -5.58 -16.21 16.48
C VAL A 275 -5.84 -16.69 15.05
N GLU A 276 -7.09 -16.68 14.60
CA GLU A 276 -7.44 -17.17 13.26
C GLU A 276 -7.08 -16.21 12.12
N LYS A 277 -7.29 -14.89 12.34
CA LYS A 277 -7.20 -13.88 11.27
C LYS A 277 -6.01 -12.95 11.45
N GLY A 278 -5.36 -12.90 12.60
CA GLY A 278 -4.18 -12.09 12.92
C GLY A 278 -3.05 -12.21 11.89
N PRO A 279 -2.65 -13.44 11.48
CA PRO A 279 -1.60 -13.65 10.48
C PRO A 279 -1.86 -12.94 9.14
N LYS A 280 -3.12 -12.76 8.76
CA LYS A 280 -3.50 -12.03 7.54
C LYS A 280 -3.19 -10.53 7.61
N TYR A 281 -3.15 -9.98 8.81
CA TYR A 281 -2.84 -8.57 9.06
C TYR A 281 -1.44 -8.40 9.69
N SER A 282 -0.69 -9.48 9.90
CA SER A 282 0.61 -9.47 10.57
C SER A 282 0.54 -8.85 11.98
N ILE A 283 -0.47 -9.24 12.76
CA ILE A 283 -0.71 -8.76 14.14
C ILE A 283 -0.82 -9.89 15.18
N GLU A 284 -0.57 -11.14 14.79
CA GLU A 284 -0.71 -12.34 15.61
C GLU A 284 -0.03 -12.21 16.98
N ASP A 285 1.20 -11.70 17.00
CA ASP A 285 2.02 -11.51 18.21
C ASP A 285 2.09 -10.04 18.66
N VAL A 286 1.26 -9.17 18.09
CA VAL A 286 1.27 -7.74 18.41
C VAL A 286 0.33 -7.45 19.57
N SER A 287 0.88 -7.14 20.76
CA SER A 287 0.10 -6.74 21.94
C SER A 287 0.33 -5.30 22.37
N ASN A 288 1.41 -4.66 21.92
CA ASN A 288 1.72 -3.26 22.16
C ASN A 288 2.54 -2.65 21.01
N PHE A 289 2.38 -1.35 20.79
CA PHE A 289 3.13 -0.55 19.81
C PHE A 289 2.81 0.94 19.97
N ASP A 290 3.66 1.85 19.49
CA ASP A 290 3.35 3.28 19.47
C ASP A 290 2.30 3.59 18.39
N ILE A 291 1.36 4.48 18.65
CA ILE A 291 0.27 4.75 17.71
C ILE A 291 0.68 5.81 16.68
N ALA A 292 0.58 5.44 15.40
CA ALA A 292 0.82 6.36 14.31
C ALA A 292 -0.43 7.23 14.02
N ASN A 293 -0.46 8.45 14.55
CA ASN A 293 -1.55 9.41 14.38
C ASN A 293 -1.98 9.65 12.91
N LYS A 294 -1.05 9.56 11.96
CA LYS A 294 -1.35 9.64 10.52
C LYS A 294 -2.22 8.48 10.06
N ALA A 295 -1.87 7.24 10.42
CA ALA A 295 -2.67 6.04 10.11
C ALA A 295 -4.07 6.11 10.73
N VAL A 296 -4.17 6.60 11.98
CA VAL A 296 -5.47 6.79 12.65
C VAL A 296 -6.34 7.80 11.90
N SER A 297 -5.76 8.94 11.50
CA SER A 297 -6.47 10.00 10.77
C SER A 297 -6.97 9.50 9.40
N ASP A 298 -6.12 8.77 8.67
CA ASP A 298 -6.46 8.20 7.36
C ASP A 298 -7.54 7.10 7.48
N ALA A 299 -7.47 6.26 8.50
CA ALA A 299 -8.48 5.24 8.79
C ALA A 299 -9.82 5.86 9.18
N ARG A 300 -9.81 6.87 10.07
CA ARG A 300 -11.02 7.60 10.51
C ARG A 300 -11.79 8.19 9.33
N ARG A 301 -11.10 8.76 8.34
CA ARG A 301 -11.72 9.29 7.11
C ARG A 301 -12.40 8.22 6.26
N LYS A 302 -11.90 6.98 6.28
CA LYS A 302 -12.41 5.87 5.45
C LYS A 302 -13.54 5.09 6.10
N ILE A 303 -13.62 5.10 7.43
CA ILE A 303 -14.66 4.40 8.18
C ILE A 303 -15.97 5.17 8.03
N LYS A 304 -16.94 4.56 7.35
CA LYS A 304 -18.27 5.13 7.16
C LYS A 304 -19.13 4.84 8.38
N ASN A 305 -19.35 5.85 9.22
CA ASN A 305 -20.29 5.79 10.34
C ASN A 305 -21.72 6.04 9.88
N VAL A 306 -22.25 5.20 9.00
CA VAL A 306 -23.60 5.37 8.44
C VAL A 306 -24.42 4.10 8.67
N ILE A 307 -25.59 4.28 9.28
CA ILE A 307 -26.63 3.26 9.36
C ILE A 307 -27.59 3.51 8.20
N ASN A 308 -27.77 2.51 7.34
CA ASN A 308 -28.75 2.57 6.26
C ASN A 308 -30.01 1.81 6.70
N LEU A 309 -31.16 2.45 6.57
CA LEU A 309 -32.46 1.85 6.84
C LEU A 309 -33.13 1.41 5.53
N ASP A 310 -34.07 0.47 5.63
CA ASP A 310 -34.89 -0.06 4.53
C ASP A 310 -35.73 1.03 3.82
N THR A 311 -36.03 2.11 4.53
CA THR A 311 -36.76 3.29 4.04
C THR A 311 -35.90 4.26 3.23
N ASN A 312 -34.65 3.91 2.90
CA ASN A 312 -33.64 4.79 2.28
C ASN A 312 -33.20 5.98 3.15
N ILE A 313 -33.54 5.96 4.45
CA ILE A 313 -33.03 6.92 5.42
C ILE A 313 -31.60 6.51 5.83
N GLN A 314 -30.72 7.50 5.93
CA GLN A 314 -29.34 7.30 6.40
C GLN A 314 -29.13 8.08 7.70
N ILE A 315 -28.70 7.38 8.74
CA ILE A 315 -28.28 8.00 10.01
C ILE A 315 -26.76 8.04 10.02
N LYS A 316 -26.19 9.24 9.88
CA LYS A 316 -24.74 9.44 9.97
C LYS A 316 -24.35 9.81 11.40
N LEU A 317 -23.49 8.98 11.98
CA LEU A 317 -23.01 9.07 13.35
C LEU A 317 -21.61 9.69 13.38
N ASP A 318 -21.54 11.03 13.35
CA ASP A 318 -20.29 11.78 13.32
C ASP A 318 -19.84 12.15 14.75
N PHE A 319 -19.42 11.14 15.53
CA PHE A 319 -19.04 11.36 16.92
C PHE A 319 -17.57 11.74 17.05
N ILE A 320 -17.31 12.85 17.75
CA ILE A 320 -15.95 13.24 18.19
C ILE A 320 -15.57 12.50 19.48
N ASN A 321 -16.55 12.02 20.26
CA ASN A 321 -16.34 11.29 21.51
C ASN A 321 -17.28 10.06 21.59
N PRO A 322 -16.79 8.83 21.81
CA PRO A 322 -17.63 7.63 21.74
C PRO A 322 -18.65 7.55 22.88
N ASP A 323 -18.34 8.09 24.06
CA ASP A 323 -19.24 8.14 25.23
C ASP A 323 -20.52 8.98 25.00
N SER A 324 -20.58 9.72 23.89
CA SER A 324 -21.73 10.53 23.51
C SER A 324 -22.74 9.77 22.64
N ALA A 325 -22.30 8.73 21.93
CA ALA A 325 -23.12 8.08 20.93
C ALA A 325 -24.33 7.36 21.53
N GLU A 326 -24.12 6.61 22.61
CA GLU A 326 -25.18 5.89 23.32
C GLU A 326 -26.11 6.79 24.11
N LYS A 327 -25.62 7.97 24.53
CA LYS A 327 -26.44 8.98 25.21
C LYS A 327 -27.45 9.62 24.27
N PHE A 328 -27.17 9.58 22.96
CA PHE A 328 -27.93 10.34 21.97
C PHE A 328 -28.66 9.46 20.97
N VAL A 329 -28.42 8.14 20.93
CA VAL A 329 -29.10 7.24 19.99
C VAL A 329 -29.57 5.97 20.69
N GLU A 330 -30.88 5.77 20.68
CA GLU A 330 -31.54 4.57 21.21
C GLU A 330 -32.29 3.86 20.08
N LYS A 331 -32.18 2.53 20.01
CA LYS A 331 -32.96 1.69 19.09
C LYS A 331 -34.00 0.91 19.88
N GLY A 332 -35.22 0.85 19.35
CA GLY A 332 -36.29 0.04 19.92
C GLY A 332 -37.18 -0.58 18.87
N TRP A 333 -38.15 -1.35 19.35
CA TRP A 333 -39.20 -1.97 18.54
C TRP A 333 -40.55 -1.38 18.94
N ASP A 334 -41.27 -0.85 17.96
CA ASP A 334 -42.63 -0.35 18.15
C ASP A 334 -43.61 -1.51 17.87
N GLU A 335 -44.23 -2.03 18.93
CA GLU A 335 -45.20 -3.13 18.85
C GLU A 335 -46.46 -2.77 18.07
N GLU A 336 -46.89 -1.50 18.06
CA GLU A 336 -48.09 -1.08 17.33
C GLU A 336 -47.79 -0.98 15.83
N ARG A 337 -46.64 -0.43 15.48
CA ARG A 337 -46.22 -0.24 14.08
C ARG A 337 -45.55 -1.46 13.48
N GLN A 338 -45.14 -2.43 14.29
CA GLN A 338 -44.37 -3.60 13.88
C GLN A 338 -43.09 -3.19 13.11
N MET A 339 -42.40 -2.17 13.61
CA MET A 339 -41.21 -1.60 12.98
C MET A 339 -40.15 -1.25 14.03
N TYR A 340 -38.88 -1.32 13.65
CA TYR A 340 -37.79 -0.76 14.44
C TYR A 340 -37.76 0.76 14.34
N TYR A 341 -37.41 1.43 15.44
CA TYR A 341 -37.17 2.87 15.47
C TYR A 341 -35.79 3.18 16.02
N TYR A 342 -35.28 4.37 15.65
CA TYR A 342 -34.17 5.02 16.33
C TYR A 342 -34.66 6.35 16.92
N LEU A 343 -34.41 6.59 18.20
CA LEU A 343 -34.58 7.88 18.86
C LEU A 343 -33.24 8.61 18.87
N VAL A 344 -33.24 9.87 18.46
CA VAL A 344 -32.07 10.73 18.50
C VAL A 344 -32.30 11.88 19.47
N TYR A 345 -31.52 11.94 20.53
CA TYR A 345 -31.60 12.99 21.56
C TYR A 345 -30.58 14.09 21.26
N PHE A 346 -31.00 15.35 21.39
CA PHE A 346 -30.12 16.51 21.22
C PHE A 346 -30.47 17.61 22.23
N ASN A 347 -29.48 18.38 22.67
CA ASN A 347 -29.68 19.46 23.65
C ASN A 347 -30.01 20.80 23.00
N LYS A 348 -29.37 21.11 21.86
CA LYS A 348 -29.54 22.37 21.13
C LYS A 348 -29.34 22.11 19.64
N GLU A 349 -30.21 22.69 18.82
CA GLU A 349 -30.05 22.71 17.37
C GLU A 349 -28.98 23.74 16.98
N GLN A 350 -28.03 23.35 16.12
CA GLN A 350 -27.07 24.30 15.56
C GLN A 350 -27.72 25.05 14.40
N LYS A 351 -27.76 26.38 14.49
CA LYS A 351 -28.14 27.22 13.35
C LYS A 351 -26.95 27.27 12.39
N SER A 352 -27.18 26.91 11.14
CA SER A 352 -26.21 27.02 10.05
C SER A 352 -25.84 28.47 9.75
#